data_AF-A0A084XUR1-F1
#
_entry.id   AF-A0A084XUR1-F1
#
_cell.length_a   1.000
_cell.length_b   1.000
_cell.length_c   1.000
_cell.angle_alpha   90.00
_cell.angle_beta   90.00
_cell.angle_gamma   90.00
#
_symmetry.space_group_name_H-M   'P 1'
#
loop_
_entity.id
_entity.type
_entity.pdbx_description
1 polymer ?
#
loop_
_entity_poly.entity_id
_entity_poly.type
_entity_poly.pdbx_seq_one_letter_code
_entity_poly.pdbx_strand_id
1 'polypeptide(L)'
;MAAIAGTWQGLAIAAGSIGHYRIKGTGGTVDEQGKVTSAFGRAVTATTAANSNVLTFSTTAGILVGQAVSGTGVADGSLVTEVGATTVKLSLISTAGVSNGATVYFGDTSGDMWLPTLTVAVNQVVVVSARNFAAPGA
;
A
#
# COMPACT_ATOMS: atom_id res chain seq x y z
N MET A 1 10.49 18.35 15.32
CA MET A 1 11.58 17.35 15.18
C MET A 1 11.63 16.93 13.71
N ALA A 2 12.81 16.87 13.09
CA ALA A 2 12.91 16.53 11.67
C ALA A 2 12.98 15.01 11.51
N ALA A 3 12.00 14.43 10.81
CA ALA A 3 12.12 13.05 10.36
C ALA A 3 13.24 12.98 9.30
N ILE A 4 14.16 12.03 9.46
CA ILE A 4 15.13 11.72 8.40
C ILE A 4 14.42 10.72 7.47
N ALA A 5 14.16 11.15 6.24
CA ALA A 5 13.62 10.30 5.18
C ALA A 5 14.75 9.95 4.20
N GLY A 6 14.86 8.69 3.83
CA GLY A 6 15.78 8.22 2.81
C GLY A 6 15.17 7.11 1.97
N THR A 7 15.68 6.95 0.76
CA THR A 7 15.36 5.83 -0.12
C THR A 7 16.46 4.78 -0.04
N TRP A 8 16.11 3.54 0.25
CA TRP A 8 17.05 2.41 0.30
C TRP A 8 16.71 1.44 -0.81
N GLN A 9 17.72 0.94 -1.52
CA GLN A 9 17.52 -0.04 -2.58
C GLN A 9 18.59 -1.12 -2.57
N GLY A 10 18.22 -2.31 -3.07
CA GLY A 10 19.13 -3.43 -3.21
C GLY A 10 18.61 -4.47 -4.19
N LEU A 11 19.50 -5.39 -4.59
CA LEU A 11 19.13 -6.53 -5.42
C LEU A 11 18.69 -7.70 -4.54
N ALA A 12 17.59 -8.34 -4.92
CA ALA A 12 17.21 -9.62 -4.34
C ALA A 12 18.19 -10.72 -4.77
N ILE A 13 18.86 -11.34 -3.79
CA ILE A 13 19.80 -12.44 -4.05
C ILE A 13 19.13 -13.82 -4.14
N ALA A 14 17.84 -13.89 -3.84
CA ALA A 14 17.03 -15.10 -3.91
C ALA A 14 15.62 -14.75 -4.38
N ALA A 15 14.98 -15.68 -5.08
CA ALA A 15 13.56 -15.57 -5.41
C ALA A 15 12.70 -16.07 -4.24
N GLY A 16 11.49 -15.53 -4.10
CA GLY A 16 10.55 -15.98 -3.09
C GLY A 16 9.44 -15.00 -2.77
N SER A 17 8.70 -15.30 -1.70
CA SER A 17 7.71 -14.38 -1.13
C SER A 17 8.30 -13.63 0.06
N ILE A 18 8.15 -12.31 0.05
CA ILE A 18 8.55 -11.43 1.14
C ILE A 18 7.43 -11.45 2.20
N GLY A 19 7.72 -12.01 3.38
CA GLY A 19 6.79 -11.97 4.52
C GLY A 19 7.15 -10.94 5.59
N HIS A 20 8.40 -10.47 5.61
CA HIS A 20 8.90 -9.57 6.63
C HIS A 20 10.15 -8.82 6.13
N TYR A 21 10.46 -7.69 6.76
CA TYR A 21 11.77 -7.04 6.63
C TYR A 21 12.55 -7.23 7.93
N ARG A 22 13.88 -7.05 7.86
CA ARG A 22 14.74 -7.06 9.05
C ARG A 22 15.72 -5.90 8.97
N ILE A 23 15.93 -5.20 10.07
CA ILE A 23 17.16 -4.45 10.28
C ILE A 23 18.14 -5.39 10.96
N LYS A 24 19.35 -5.48 10.41
CA LYS A 24 20.43 -6.22 11.03
C LYS A 24 21.53 -5.30 11.52
N GLY A 25 22.01 -5.57 12.72
CA GLY A 25 23.20 -4.95 13.28
C GLY A 25 24.47 -5.58 12.74
N THR A 26 25.60 -5.13 13.28
CA THR A 26 26.92 -5.68 12.96
C THR A 26 26.97 -7.17 13.31
N GLY A 27 27.45 -8.00 12.37
CA GLY A 27 27.50 -9.45 12.54
C GLY A 27 26.20 -10.20 12.19
N GLY A 28 25.15 -9.49 11.74
CA GLY A 28 23.94 -10.10 11.20
C GLY A 28 22.85 -10.42 12.24
N THR A 29 23.01 -9.97 13.48
CA THR A 29 21.96 -9.99 14.51
C THR A 29 20.75 -9.20 14.03
N VAL A 30 19.54 -9.66 14.34
CA VAL A 30 18.30 -8.98 13.96
C VAL A 30 17.91 -8.02 15.09
N ASP A 31 18.02 -6.72 14.83
CA ASP A 31 17.68 -5.69 15.80
C ASP A 31 16.20 -5.28 15.70
N GLU A 32 15.61 -5.46 14.51
CA GLU A 32 14.18 -5.21 14.25
C GLU A 32 13.67 -6.19 13.19
N GLN A 33 12.43 -6.65 13.35
CA GLN A 33 11.67 -7.34 12.31
C GLN A 33 10.26 -6.77 12.26
N GLY A 34 9.81 -6.39 11.05
CA GLY A 34 8.44 -5.96 10.82
C GLY A 34 7.74 -6.80 9.76
N LYS A 35 6.41 -6.86 9.84
CA LYS A 35 5.54 -7.56 8.88
C LYS A 35 5.52 -6.79 7.57
N VAL A 36 5.67 -7.51 6.46
CA VAL A 36 5.48 -6.94 5.12
C VAL A 36 4.16 -7.43 4.54
N THR A 37 3.34 -6.49 4.06
CA THR A 37 2.06 -6.78 3.41
C THR A 37 2.04 -6.26 1.97
N SER A 38 1.07 -6.70 1.18
CA SER A 38 0.88 -6.19 -0.18
C SER A 38 -0.16 -5.10 -0.22
N ALA A 39 0.22 -3.93 -0.70
CA ALA A 39 -0.72 -2.88 -1.05
C ALA A 39 -0.10 -1.87 -2.01
N PHE A 40 -0.95 -1.20 -2.78
CA PHE A 40 -0.55 -0.11 -3.67
C PHE A 40 -1.61 0.98 -3.71
N GLY A 41 -1.17 2.23 -3.87
CA GLY A 41 -2.03 3.39 -4.00
C GLY A 41 -2.43 3.66 -5.45
N ARG A 42 -3.66 4.14 -5.65
CA ARG A 42 -4.14 4.70 -6.92
C ARG A 42 -4.92 5.98 -6.65
N ALA A 43 -4.60 7.04 -7.40
CA ALA A 43 -5.33 8.29 -7.32
C ALA A 43 -6.67 8.19 -8.05
N VAL A 44 -7.76 8.54 -7.37
CA VAL A 44 -9.09 8.67 -7.95
C VAL A 44 -9.10 9.86 -8.92
N THR A 45 -9.74 9.72 -10.08
CA THR A 45 -9.75 10.75 -11.14
C THR A 45 -11.06 11.51 -11.28
N ALA A 46 -12.08 11.15 -10.50
CA ALA A 46 -13.35 11.86 -10.42
C ALA A 46 -13.90 11.83 -9.00
N THR A 47 -14.55 12.90 -8.55
CA THR A 47 -15.17 12.92 -7.23
C THR A 47 -16.26 11.85 -7.13
N THR A 48 -16.10 10.93 -6.20
CA THR A 48 -17.17 10.02 -5.78
C THR A 48 -18.05 10.77 -4.78
N ALA A 49 -19.30 11.00 -5.13
CA ALA A 49 -20.25 11.65 -4.23
C ALA A 49 -20.49 10.83 -2.96
N ALA A 50 -20.91 11.50 -1.89
CA ALA A 50 -21.46 10.84 -0.72
C ALA A 50 -22.60 9.89 -1.13
N ASN A 51 -22.71 8.78 -0.41
CA ASN A 51 -23.65 7.69 -0.65
C ASN A 51 -23.44 6.92 -1.98
N SER A 52 -22.21 6.93 -2.51
CA SER A 52 -21.80 6.10 -3.66
C SER A 52 -20.77 5.05 -3.24
N ASN A 53 -20.72 3.93 -3.97
CA ASN A 53 -19.71 2.88 -3.80
C ASN A 53 -18.88 2.65 -5.07
N VAL A 54 -18.90 3.58 -6.03
CA VAL A 54 -18.14 3.47 -7.28
C VAL A 54 -17.03 4.52 -7.30
N LEU A 55 -15.80 4.05 -7.39
CA LEU A 55 -14.61 4.86 -7.59
C LEU A 55 -14.24 4.88 -9.07
N THR A 56 -13.72 6.01 -9.55
CA THR A 56 -13.28 6.19 -10.94
C THR A 56 -11.79 6.47 -11.01
N PHE A 57 -11.11 5.82 -11.95
CA PHE A 57 -9.66 5.87 -12.16
C PHE A 57 -9.35 6.07 -13.65
N SER A 58 -8.11 6.44 -13.97
CA SER A 58 -7.60 6.41 -15.34
C SER A 58 -7.39 4.97 -15.85
N THR A 59 -7.09 4.04 -14.95
CA THR A 59 -6.94 2.61 -15.21
C THR A 59 -7.13 1.82 -13.91
N THR A 60 -7.66 0.60 -14.03
CA THR A 60 -7.84 -0.34 -12.92
C THR A 60 -6.81 -1.48 -12.92
N ALA A 61 -5.73 -1.37 -13.71
CA ALA A 61 -4.70 -2.41 -13.79
C ALA A 61 -4.15 -2.80 -12.40
N GLY A 62 -4.09 -4.11 -12.14
CA GLY A 62 -3.61 -4.69 -10.88
C GLY A 62 -4.62 -4.69 -9.72
N ILE A 63 -5.79 -4.06 -9.88
CA ILE A 63 -6.89 -4.13 -8.91
C ILE A 63 -7.66 -5.42 -9.14
N LEU A 64 -7.90 -6.17 -8.08
CA LEU A 64 -8.57 -7.47 -8.12
C LEU A 64 -9.80 -7.47 -7.22
N VAL A 65 -10.83 -8.20 -7.64
CA VAL A 65 -12.01 -8.47 -6.81
C VAL A 65 -11.60 -9.18 -5.52
N GLY A 66 -12.19 -8.77 -4.41
CA GLY A 66 -11.89 -9.26 -3.06
C GLY A 66 -10.76 -8.54 -2.34
N GLN A 67 -10.02 -7.63 -3.01
CA GLN A 67 -9.00 -6.82 -2.32
C GLN A 67 -9.63 -5.88 -1.30
N ALA A 68 -8.99 -5.74 -0.14
CA ALA A 68 -9.31 -4.71 0.82
C ALA A 68 -9.01 -3.32 0.25
N VAL A 69 -9.83 -2.34 0.61
CA VAL A 69 -9.71 -0.96 0.14
C VAL A 69 -9.71 -0.02 1.33
N SER A 70 -8.76 0.90 1.38
CA SER A 70 -8.65 1.92 2.42
C SER A 70 -8.28 3.28 1.84
N GLY A 71 -8.66 4.35 2.54
CA GLY A 71 -8.38 5.73 2.12
C GLY A 71 -9.41 6.70 2.65
N THR A 72 -9.12 7.99 2.57
CA THR A 72 -10.05 9.03 3.01
C THR A 72 -11.36 8.95 2.25
N GLY A 73 -12.47 8.82 2.98
CA GLY A 73 -13.81 8.69 2.42
C GLY A 73 -14.18 7.26 2.04
N VAL A 74 -13.26 6.29 2.06
CA VAL A 74 -13.61 4.87 1.92
C VAL A 74 -14.06 4.34 3.27
N ALA A 75 -15.17 3.60 3.32
CA ALA A 75 -15.65 3.02 4.56
C ALA A 75 -14.73 1.87 5.02
N ASP A 76 -14.45 1.79 6.32
CA ASP A 76 -13.61 0.74 6.89
C ASP A 76 -14.16 -0.66 6.59
N GLY A 77 -13.26 -1.58 6.22
CA GLY A 77 -13.64 -2.93 5.80
C GLY A 77 -14.21 -3.05 4.38
N SER A 78 -14.15 -1.99 3.58
CA SER A 78 -14.54 -2.04 2.16
C SER A 78 -13.69 -3.04 1.39
N LEU A 79 -14.34 -3.81 0.51
CA LEU A 79 -13.71 -4.73 -0.43
C LEU A 79 -14.07 -4.35 -1.86
N VAL A 80 -13.21 -4.68 -2.81
CA VAL A 80 -13.54 -4.61 -4.23
C VAL A 80 -14.55 -5.71 -4.58
N THR A 81 -15.69 -5.34 -5.16
CA THR A 81 -16.73 -6.27 -5.63
C THR A 81 -16.75 -6.41 -7.15
N GLU A 82 -16.35 -5.36 -7.87
CA GLU A 82 -16.36 -5.34 -9.33
C GLU A 82 -15.25 -4.43 -9.85
N VAL A 83 -14.61 -4.82 -10.96
CA VAL A 83 -13.57 -4.04 -11.64
C VAL A 83 -13.95 -3.88 -13.11
N GLY A 84 -14.26 -2.65 -13.50
CA GLY A 84 -14.38 -2.23 -14.90
C GLY A 84 -13.06 -1.69 -15.43
N ALA A 85 -13.06 -1.16 -16.66
CA ALA A 85 -11.84 -0.60 -17.28
C ALA A 85 -11.29 0.63 -16.52
N THR A 86 -12.20 1.46 -15.99
CA THR A 86 -11.90 2.72 -15.29
C THR A 86 -12.66 2.85 -13.97
N THR A 87 -13.45 1.86 -13.58
CA THR A 87 -14.31 1.92 -12.40
C THR A 87 -14.06 0.74 -11.48
N VAL A 88 -14.19 0.98 -10.18
CA VAL A 88 -14.13 -0.06 -9.15
C VAL A 88 -15.33 0.11 -8.24
N LYS A 89 -16.07 -0.97 -8.03
CA LYS A 89 -17.21 -1.00 -7.10
C LYS A 89 -16.77 -1.57 -5.75
N LEU A 90 -17.18 -0.91 -4.68
CA LEU A 90 -16.90 -1.29 -3.30
C LEU A 90 -18.09 -2.04 -2.68
N SER A 91 -17.81 -2.93 -1.73
CA SER A 91 -18.83 -3.64 -0.96
C SER A 91 -19.63 -2.73 -0.03
N LEU A 92 -19.01 -1.64 0.43
CA LEU A 92 -19.62 -0.64 1.30
C LEU A 92 -19.72 0.70 0.59
N ILE A 93 -20.68 1.50 1.05
CA ILE A 93 -20.93 2.84 0.53
C ILE A 93 -19.99 3.84 1.22
N SER A 94 -19.41 4.75 0.45
CA SER A 94 -18.73 5.94 0.96
C SER A 94 -19.78 6.94 1.44
N THR A 95 -19.89 7.15 2.75
CA THR A 95 -20.84 8.14 3.33
C THR A 95 -20.34 9.58 3.20
N ALA A 96 -19.03 9.79 3.19
CA ALA A 96 -18.42 11.11 3.06
C ALA A 96 -18.13 11.52 1.60
N GLY A 97 -18.07 10.56 0.68
CA GLY A 97 -17.52 10.75 -0.66
C GLY A 97 -15.99 10.67 -0.69
N VAL A 98 -15.43 10.51 -1.90
CA VAL A 98 -13.98 10.47 -2.14
C VAL A 98 -13.62 11.58 -3.12
N SER A 99 -12.70 12.46 -2.73
CA SER A 99 -12.32 13.63 -3.53
C SER A 99 -11.49 13.23 -4.75
N ASN A 100 -11.64 13.98 -5.85
CA ASN A 100 -10.74 13.87 -6.99
C ASN A 100 -9.28 14.08 -6.56
N GLY A 101 -8.36 13.24 -7.04
CA GLY A 101 -6.94 13.25 -6.68
C GLY A 101 -6.62 12.56 -5.35
N ALA A 102 -7.61 12.12 -4.56
CA ALA A 102 -7.36 11.35 -3.36
C ALA A 102 -6.75 9.98 -3.71
N THR A 103 -5.69 9.60 -2.99
CA THR A 103 -5.10 8.26 -3.10
C THR A 103 -5.90 7.27 -2.28
N VAL A 104 -6.37 6.21 -2.95
CA VAL A 104 -6.99 5.04 -2.33
C VAL A 104 -6.02 3.86 -2.44
N TYR A 105 -5.92 3.07 -1.38
CA TYR A 105 -5.02 1.93 -1.31
C TYR A 105 -5.80 0.62 -1.49
N PHE A 106 -5.23 -0.29 -2.29
CA PHE A 106 -5.75 -1.62 -2.55
C PHE A 106 -4.79 -2.65 -1.98
N GLY A 107 -5.29 -3.53 -1.10
CA GLY A 107 -4.52 -4.57 -0.43
C GLY A 107 -4.50 -4.42 1.10
N ASP A 108 -3.58 -5.15 1.74
CA ASP A 108 -3.40 -5.16 3.19
C ASP A 108 -2.42 -4.05 3.59
N THR A 109 -2.92 -3.04 4.30
CA THR A 109 -2.15 -1.89 4.80
C THR A 109 -1.79 -2.03 6.29
N SER A 110 -1.96 -3.21 6.88
CA SER A 110 -1.65 -3.50 8.29
C SER A 110 -0.18 -3.80 8.56
N GLY A 111 0.62 -4.02 7.51
CA GLY A 111 2.05 -4.29 7.64
C GLY A 111 2.82 -3.06 8.10
N ASP A 112 3.91 -3.31 8.84
CA ASP A 112 4.88 -2.28 9.20
C ASP A 112 5.56 -1.68 7.95
N MET A 113 5.59 -2.47 6.86
CA MET A 113 5.87 -2.01 5.51
C MET A 113 4.91 -2.68 4.51
N TRP A 114 4.59 -1.97 3.44
CA TRP A 114 3.83 -2.48 2.31
C TRP A 114 4.64 -2.42 1.00
N LEU A 115 4.47 -3.43 0.15
CA LEU A 115 5.02 -3.49 -1.19
C LEU A 115 3.90 -3.72 -2.20
N PRO A 116 4.02 -3.25 -3.46
CA PRO A 116 3.02 -3.53 -4.49
C PRO A 116 2.97 -5.02 -4.89
N THR A 117 4.07 -5.76 -4.68
CA THR A 117 4.17 -7.20 -4.86
C THR A 117 5.03 -7.80 -3.76
N LEU A 118 4.66 -8.99 -3.29
CA LEU A 118 5.46 -9.77 -2.33
C LEU A 118 6.33 -10.81 -3.01
N THR A 119 6.06 -11.15 -4.26
CA THR A 119 6.91 -12.06 -5.02
C THR A 119 8.08 -11.29 -5.60
N VAL A 120 9.29 -11.76 -5.29
CA VAL A 120 10.54 -11.20 -5.78
C VAL A 120 11.31 -12.25 -6.59
N ALA A 121 11.91 -11.83 -7.70
CA ALA A 121 12.83 -12.65 -8.50
C ALA A 121 14.29 -12.33 -8.16
N VAL A 122 15.21 -13.26 -8.47
CA VAL A 122 16.66 -12.99 -8.36
C VAL A 122 17.01 -11.78 -9.24
N ASN A 123 17.86 -10.90 -8.71
CA ASN A 123 18.29 -9.64 -9.33
C ASN A 123 17.18 -8.60 -9.54
N GLN A 124 15.99 -8.80 -8.98
CA GLN A 124 14.99 -7.74 -8.93
C GLN A 124 15.46 -6.65 -7.98
N VAL A 125 15.36 -5.39 -8.41
CA VAL A 125 15.61 -4.23 -7.56
C VAL A 125 14.42 -4.09 -6.60
N VAL A 126 14.70 -4.14 -5.30
CA VAL A 126 13.75 -3.83 -4.23
C VAL A 126 14.04 -2.42 -3.76
N VAL A 127 13.03 -1.55 -3.79
CA VAL A 127 13.13 -0.16 -3.36
C VAL A 127 12.23 0.05 -2.14
N VAL A 128 12.81 0.58 -1.08
CA VAL A 128 12.11 1.15 0.07
C VAL A 128 12.10 2.66 -0.14
N SER A 129 10.99 3.17 -0.68
CA SER A 129 10.89 4.56 -1.14
C SER A 129 10.97 5.59 0.00
N ALA A 130 10.54 5.21 1.20
CA ALA A 130 10.66 6.03 2.39
C ALA A 130 10.72 5.15 3.65
N ARG A 131 11.49 5.61 4.63
CA ARG A 131 11.46 5.13 6.01
C ARG A 131 11.70 6.31 6.94
N ASN A 132 10.89 6.42 7.99
CA ASN A 132 10.98 7.53 8.93
C ASN A 132 11.44 7.00 10.28
N PHE A 133 12.55 7.55 10.78
CA PHE A 133 12.99 7.33 12.16
C PHE A 133 12.75 8.61 12.97
N ALA A 134 12.21 8.46 14.17
CA ALA A 134 12.06 9.53 15.14
C ALA A 134 12.78 9.13 16.43
N ALA A 135 13.74 9.94 16.86
CA ALA A 135 14.34 9.79 18.18
C ALA A 135 13.37 10.32 19.25
N PRO A 136 13.22 9.65 20.41
CA PRO A 136 12.54 10.27 21.54
C PRO A 136 13.29 11.56 21.92
N GLY A 137 12.55 12.63 22.24
CA GLY A 137 13.13 13.88 22.70
C GLY A 137 13.98 13.68 23.95
N ALA A 138 14.94 14.59 24.17
CA ALA A 138 15.79 14.63 25.37
C ALA A 138 14.98 14.87 26.65
#